data_AF-A0A6P0Q4C5-F1
#
_entry.id   AF-A0A6P0Q4C5-F1
#
_cell.length_a   1.000
_cell.length_b   1.000
_cell.length_c   1.000
_cell.angle_alpha   90.00
_cell.angle_beta   90.00
_cell.angle_gamma   90.00
#
_symmetry.space_group_name_H-M   'P 1'
#
loop_
_entity.id
_entity.type
_entity.pdbx_description
1 polymer ?
#
loop_
_entity_poly.entity_id
_entity_poly.type
_entity_poly.pdbx_seq_one_letter_code
_entity_poly.pdbx_strand_id
1 'polypeptide(L)' 'MSKNFKQNLNKQPVEHTLKGPRQAVIYSMQMFYSLGYGEIADWSPLEPTETPGEVMTTMMKYWLLP' A
#
# COMPACT_ATOMS: atom_id res chain seq x y z
N MET A 1 -16.09 7.06 -37.03
CA MET A 1 -16.53 5.98 -36.12
C MET A 1 -15.53 5.86 -35.00
N SER A 2 -15.90 6.24 -33.77
CA SER A 2 -15.03 6.11 -32.59
C SER A 2 -14.98 4.65 -32.16
N LYS A 3 -13.81 4.02 -32.21
CA LYS A 3 -13.61 2.68 -31.64
C LYS A 3 -13.64 2.83 -30.12
N ASN A 4 -14.72 2.36 -29.49
CA ASN A 4 -14.79 2.20 -28.04
C ASN A 4 -13.74 1.16 -27.60
N PHE A 5 -12.52 1.61 -27.27
CA PHE A 5 -11.55 0.81 -26.55
C PHE A 5 -12.05 0.65 -25.10
N LYS A 6 -12.93 -0.33 -24.85
CA LYS A 6 -13.07 -0.86 -23.48
C LYS A 6 -11.81 -1.66 -23.19
N GLN A 7 -10.75 -1.00 -22.73
CA GLN A 7 -9.62 -1.69 -22.13
C GLN A 7 -10.14 -2.46 -20.92
N ASN A 8 -10.11 -3.78 -21.02
CA ASN A 8 -10.48 -4.67 -19.92
C ASN A 8 -9.32 -4.66 -18.91
N LEU A 9 -9.21 -3.56 -18.17
CA LEU A 9 -8.23 -3.36 -17.12
C LEU A 9 -8.67 -4.23 -15.94
N ASN A 10 -8.33 -5.51 -15.96
CA ASN A 10 -8.50 -6.42 -14.84
C ASN A 10 -7.60 -5.96 -13.69
N LYS A 11 -8.08 -4.97 -12.94
CA LYS A 11 -7.43 -4.43 -11.75
C LYS A 11 -7.53 -5.46 -10.64
N GLN A 12 -6.41 -6.04 -10.25
CA GLN A 12 -6.37 -6.92 -9.08
C GLN A 12 -6.04 -6.09 -7.83
N PRO A 13 -6.89 -6.11 -6.79
CA PRO A 13 -6.58 -5.49 -5.52
C PRO A 13 -5.45 -6.28 -4.83
N VAL A 14 -4.45 -5.57 -4.34
CA VAL A 14 -3.33 -6.10 -3.57
C VAL A 14 -3.19 -5.30 -2.29
N GLU A 15 -3.43 -5.96 -1.16
CA GLU A 15 -3.19 -5.41 0.17
C GLU A 15 -1.70 -5.55 0.51
N HIS A 16 -1.12 -4.47 1.01
CA HIS A 16 0.23 -4.43 1.53
C HIS A 16 0.16 -4.15 3.03
N THR A 17 0.79 -5.01 3.82
CA THR A 17 0.83 -4.87 5.28
C THR A 17 2.27 -4.68 5.71
N LEU A 18 2.53 -3.55 6.38
CA LEU A 18 3.77 -3.33 7.11
C LEU A 18 3.51 -3.67 8.58
N LYS A 19 4.35 -4.51 9.16
CA LYS A 19 4.29 -4.90 10.57
C LYS A 19 5.70 -4.95 11.16
N GLY A 20 5.87 -4.40 12.35
CA GLY A 20 7.13 -4.47 13.09
C GLY A 20 7.31 -3.29 14.05
N PRO A 21 8.54 -3.03 14.52
CA PRO A 21 8.83 -1.90 15.40
C PRO A 21 8.38 -0.58 14.77
N ARG A 22 7.77 0.31 15.57
CA ARG A 22 7.21 1.60 15.10
C ARG A 22 8.14 2.37 14.15
N GLN A 23 9.41 2.47 14.50
CA GLN A 23 10.39 3.21 13.70
C GLN A 23 10.68 2.53 12.35
N ALA A 24 10.73 1.19 12.30
CA ALA A 24 10.93 0.45 11.07
C ALA A 24 9.72 0.59 10.12
N VAL A 25 8.50 0.57 10.67
CA VAL A 25 7.27 0.78 9.89
C VAL A 25 7.23 2.18 9.29
N ILE A 26 7.49 3.22 10.09
CA ILE A 26 7.53 4.61 9.61
C ILE A 26 8.61 4.80 8.54
N TYR A 27 9.81 4.25 8.75
CA TYR A 27 10.89 4.32 7.76
C TYR A 27 10.50 3.63 6.45
N SER A 28 9.83 2.49 6.53
CA SER A 28 9.34 1.74 5.35
C SER A 28 8.30 2.55 4.57
N MET A 29 7.35 3.21 5.25
CA MET A 29 6.38 4.11 4.63
C MET A 29 7.07 5.27 3.89
N GLN A 30 8.06 5.91 4.53
CA GLN A 30 8.84 7.00 3.92
C GLN A 30 9.66 6.52 2.71
N MET A 31 10.23 5.32 2.79
CA MET A 31 10.97 4.71 1.69
C MET A 31 10.04 4.43 0.50
N PHE A 32 8.85 3.84 0.72
CA PHE A 32 7.86 3.64 -0.35
C PHE A 32 7.41 4.95 -0.97
N TYR A 33 7.21 5.99 -0.17
CA TYR A 33 6.91 7.33 -0.67
C TYR A 33 8.03 7.88 -1.55
N SER A 34 9.30 7.79 -1.11
CA SER A 34 10.45 8.26 -1.88
C SER A 34 10.64 7.54 -3.22
N LEU A 35 10.19 6.29 -3.31
CA LEU A 35 10.24 5.49 -4.54
C LEU A 35 9.02 5.74 -5.46
N GLY A 36 8.09 6.61 -5.07
CA GLY A 36 6.82 6.80 -5.79
C GLY A 36 5.91 5.57 -5.74
N TYR A 37 6.15 4.67 -4.79
CA TYR A 37 5.37 3.45 -4.66
C TYR A 37 4.02 3.70 -3.99
N GLY A 38 3.91 4.61 -3.03
CA GLY A 38 2.62 4.95 -2.41
C GLY A 38 2.71 6.26 -1.64
N GLU A 39 1.61 6.99 -1.57
CA GLU A 39 1.54 8.21 -0.76
C GLU A 39 1.49 7.84 0.73
N ILE A 40 2.01 8.71 1.60
CA ILE A 40 1.91 8.50 3.05
C ILE A 40 0.44 8.40 3.50
N ALA A 41 -0.46 9.13 2.84
CA ALA A 41 -1.89 9.12 3.11
C ALA A 41 -2.63 7.87 2.61
N ASP A 42 -2.00 7.04 1.77
CA ASP A 42 -2.60 5.78 1.29
C ASP A 42 -2.59 4.69 2.37
N TRP A 43 -1.75 4.86 3.39
CA TRP A 43 -1.60 3.94 4.50
C TRP A 43 -2.64 4.20 5.58
N SER A 44 -3.17 3.13 6.18
CA SER A 44 -4.04 3.21 7.35
C SER A 44 -3.27 3.74 8.57
N PRO A 45 -3.96 4.30 9.58
CA PRO A 45 -3.33 4.67 10.85
C PRO A 45 -2.55 3.49 11.45
N LEU A 46 -1.44 3.79 12.14
CA LEU A 46 -0.66 2.76 12.82
C LEU A 46 -1.47 2.15 13.96
N GLU A 47 -1.72 0.85 13.89
CA GLU A 47 -2.41 0.08 14.93
C GLU A 47 -1.42 -0.78 15.72
N PRO A 48 -1.58 -0.91 17.05
CA PRO A 48 -0.75 -1.81 17.85
C PRO A 48 -1.04 -3.28 17.47
N THR A 49 -0.03 -4.14 17.62
CA THR A 49 -0.20 -5.59 17.46
C THR A 49 -0.24 -6.27 18.84
N GLU A 50 -0.39 -7.60 18.85
CA GLU A 50 -0.27 -8.40 20.07
C GLU A 50 1.14 -8.36 20.69
N THR A 51 2.16 -7.94 19.92
CA THR A 51 3.54 -7.85 20.38
C THR A 51 3.83 -6.43 20.88
N PRO A 52 4.26 -6.26 22.15
CA PRO A 52 4.55 -4.93 22.69
C PRO A 52 5.61 -4.18 21.89
N GLY A 53 5.28 -2.94 21.52
CA GLY A 53 6.18 -2.07 20.74
C GLY A 53 6.12 -2.29 19.23
N GLU A 54 5.43 -3.33 18.76
CA GLU A 54 5.12 -3.51 17.34
C GLU A 54 3.84 -2.78 16.95
N VAL A 55 3.83 -2.27 15.73
CA VAL A 55 2.67 -1.68 15.08
C VAL A 55 2.50 -2.28 13.69
N MET A 56 1.32 -2.10 13.13
CA MET A 56 1.04 -2.42 11.74
C MET A 56 0.28 -1.28 11.04
N THR A 57 0.38 -1.25 9.72
CA THR A 57 -0.41 -0.40 8.83
C THR A 57 -0.62 -1.14 7.51
N THR A 58 -1.73 -0.83 6.84
CA THR A 58 -2.13 -1.46 5.58
C THR A 58 -2.41 -0.42 4.50
N MET A 59 -2.17 -0.82 3.25
CA MET A 59 -2.42 -0.02 2.05
C MET A 59 -3.03 -0.93 1.00
N MET A 60 -4.02 -0.44 0.25
CA MET A 60 -4.62 -1.16 -0.88
C MET A 60 -4.17 -0.55 -2.20
N LYS A 61 -3.60 -1.36 -3.11
CA LYS A 61 -3.25 -0.94 -4.47
C LYS A 61 -3.95 -1.81 -5.51
N TYR A 62 -4.25 -1.23 -6.67
CA TYR A 62 -4.85 -1.95 -7.79
C TYR A 62 -3.83 -2.14 -8.90
N TRP A 63 -3.43 -3.38 -9.14
CA TRP A 63 -2.44 -3.71 -10.15
C TRP A 63 -3.12 -4.04 -11.47
N LEU A 64 -2.56 -3.51 -12.55
CA LEU A 64 -2.91 -3.95 -13.89
C LEU A 64 -2.02 -5.13 -14.22
N LEU A 65 -2.57 -6.33 -14.15
CA LEU A 65 -1.86 -7.49 -14.68
C LEU A 65 -1.87 -7.44 -16.21
N PRO A 66 -0.77 -7.83 -16.87
CA PRO A 66 -0.69 -7.92 -18.33
C PRO A 66 -1.67 -8.95 -18.92
#